data_AF-A0A7H9B3L2-F1
#
_entry.id   AF-A0A7H9B3L2-F1
#
_cell.length_a   1.000
_cell.length_b   1.000
_cell.length_c   1.000
_cell.angle_alpha   90.00
_cell.angle_beta   90.00
_cell.angle_gamma   90.00
#
_symmetry.space_group_name_H-M   'P 1'
#
loop_
_entity.id
_entity.type
_entity.pdbx_description
1 polymer ?
#
loop_
_entity_poly.entity_id
_entity_poly.type
_entity_poly.pdbx_seq_one_letter_code
_entity_poly.pdbx_strand_id
1 'polypeptide(L)'
;MIGLLRLLWLSISMITQLRCFCVCDEVLAAPSPQHQNAVRSQRDLMNDVTIDQLPLVGVNLSSALFNEESKNDTQSLAAFQSLLQNGVQAFSLDLEERSSTWMVRQTNIQLSNFLTSLQSYINTTDDNLSANILVLLLKISSGGNSNTNQTARPVPYFNATTPSMNITNIVDQNLGRQRIYTPDDLLNDKAAGLTFNISGQPNSGWPRLQSFLYSSRRRVLIAELTNKLDSQVPYIFNSSILFFDEKNKSLNSPNSTEDYTRLTQIAWRFLDSQFTSRDIRIHMSNGYSPLISNPYSTSNITEITNLFNTSIIWSWANNQPLIAQVDAETQRNELTANNCAVLKYSPSNSTAFWMVDNCYDSYEGLCRSSTETFTWLITDSRDTYFEFDSNSESKCPENYSFALPRTPLEQNSLIMHLDHLRSLTYRIWIDMNSIAVSNCWVTGGPYATCPYQKSVSRRNFVEMLTPVTVCSFVILVMVSYLNLLRIPILSNRKSWKRIVNDVSKSEMEGVPS
;
A
#
# COMPACT_ATOMS: atom_id res chain seq x y z
N MET A 1 23.01 -43.03 12.54
CA MET A 1 21.67 -43.01 11.89
C MET A 1 20.49 -42.78 12.85
N ILE A 2 20.67 -42.85 14.18
CA ILE A 2 19.58 -42.64 15.15
C ILE A 2 19.55 -41.19 15.70
N GLY A 3 20.68 -40.47 15.66
CA GLY A 3 20.77 -39.07 16.12
C GLY A 3 20.12 -38.04 15.19
N LEU A 4 20.14 -38.26 13.88
CA LEU A 4 19.54 -37.35 12.90
C LEU A 4 18.00 -37.40 12.90
N LEU A 5 17.41 -38.57 13.20
CA LEU A 5 15.95 -38.70 13.31
C LEU A 5 15.39 -37.99 14.56
N ARG A 6 16.16 -37.93 15.67
CA ARG A 6 15.73 -37.23 16.89
C ARG A 6 15.78 -35.70 16.75
N LEU A 7 16.74 -35.17 15.99
CA LEU A 7 16.80 -33.74 15.66
C LEU A 7 15.65 -33.32 14.74
N LEU A 8 15.29 -34.15 13.76
CA LEU A 8 14.12 -33.92 12.89
C LEU A 8 12.79 -33.97 13.65
N TRP A 9 12.66 -34.88 14.63
CA TRP A 9 11.46 -34.97 15.46
C TRP A 9 11.33 -33.80 16.44
N LEU A 10 12.44 -33.31 17.01
CA LEU A 10 12.44 -32.13 17.87
C LEU A 10 12.14 -30.84 17.09
N SER A 11 12.63 -30.71 15.85
CA SER A 11 12.27 -29.56 14.99
C SER A 11 10.80 -29.61 14.56
N ILE A 12 10.25 -30.80 14.27
CA ILE A 12 8.83 -30.94 13.91
C ILE A 12 7.91 -30.72 15.12
N SER A 13 8.34 -31.12 16.33
CA SER A 13 7.62 -30.84 17.58
C SER A 13 7.69 -29.36 18.00
N MET A 14 8.78 -28.64 17.71
CA MET A 14 8.85 -27.20 17.98
C MET A 14 8.05 -26.37 16.95
N ILE A 15 7.95 -26.85 15.71
CA ILE A 15 7.13 -26.21 14.66
C ILE A 15 5.62 -26.47 14.87
N THR A 16 5.24 -27.52 15.60
CA THR A 16 3.81 -27.85 15.86
C THR A 16 3.27 -27.31 17.18
N GLN A 17 4.12 -26.78 18.08
CA GLN A 17 3.68 -26.19 19.35
C GLN A 17 3.69 -24.65 19.40
N LEU A 18 4.04 -23.96 18.30
CA LEU A 18 3.58 -22.59 18.06
C LEU A 18 2.14 -22.57 17.51
N ARG A 19 1.24 -23.34 18.14
CA ARG A 19 -0.19 -23.01 18.08
C ARG A 19 -0.39 -21.93 19.12
N CYS A 20 -0.31 -20.69 18.65
CA CYS A 20 -0.74 -19.51 19.39
C CYS A 20 -2.12 -19.81 19.98
N PHE A 21 -2.19 -19.94 21.31
CA PHE A 21 -3.44 -19.69 22.02
C PHE A 21 -3.70 -18.19 21.91
N CYS A 22 -4.18 -17.76 20.75
CA CYS A 22 -4.76 -16.45 20.59
C CYS A 22 -6.23 -16.63 20.96
N VAL A 23 -6.68 -15.89 21.97
CA VAL A 23 -8.11 -15.55 22.09
C VAL A 23 -8.50 -14.99 20.72
N CYS A 24 -9.39 -15.66 20.00
CA CYS A 24 -9.88 -15.17 18.72
C CYS A 24 -10.75 -13.94 18.98
N ASP A 25 -10.13 -12.77 19.11
CA ASP A 25 -10.78 -11.53 18.71
C ASP A 25 -10.98 -11.62 17.19
N GLU A 26 -12.19 -11.32 16.70
CA GLU A 26 -12.52 -11.34 15.27
C GLU A 26 -11.89 -10.14 14.55
N VAL A 27 -10.56 -10.20 14.39
CA VAL A 27 -9.77 -9.29 13.56
C VAL A 27 -10.07 -9.60 12.09
N LEU A 28 -10.04 -8.58 11.21
CA LEU A 28 -10.29 -8.80 9.77
C LEU A 28 -9.30 -9.83 9.23
N ALA A 29 -9.82 -10.78 8.46
CA ALA A 29 -8.98 -11.74 7.76
C ALA A 29 -7.98 -11.01 6.85
N ALA A 30 -6.77 -11.57 6.74
CA ALA A 30 -5.78 -11.02 5.81
C ALA A 30 -6.32 -11.06 4.37
N PRO A 31 -6.08 -10.00 3.56
CA PRO A 31 -6.55 -9.96 2.19
C PRO A 31 -5.91 -11.07 1.35
N SER A 32 -6.67 -11.64 0.42
CA SER A 32 -6.17 -12.67 -0.50
C SER A 32 -5.03 -12.13 -1.37
N PRO A 33 -4.12 -13.00 -1.87
CA PRO A 33 -3.06 -12.57 -2.79
C PRO A 33 -3.61 -11.85 -4.03
N GLN A 34 -4.77 -12.28 -4.54
CA GLN A 34 -5.47 -11.63 -5.65
C GLN A 34 -5.86 -10.19 -5.29
N HIS A 35 -6.46 -9.99 -4.11
CA HIS A 35 -6.83 -8.66 -3.62
C HIS A 35 -5.59 -7.77 -3.45
N GLN A 36 -4.52 -8.29 -2.86
CA GLN A 36 -3.27 -7.54 -2.71
C GLN A 36 -2.67 -7.12 -4.06
N ASN A 37 -2.70 -8.00 -5.06
CA ASN A 37 -2.25 -7.70 -6.42
C ASN A 37 -3.14 -6.65 -7.10
N ALA A 38 -4.46 -6.70 -6.89
CA ALA A 38 -5.37 -5.68 -7.40
C ALA A 38 -5.05 -4.30 -6.79
N VAL A 39 -4.90 -4.21 -5.47
CA VAL A 39 -4.56 -2.96 -4.77
C VAL A 39 -3.18 -2.43 -5.21
N ARG A 40 -2.17 -3.31 -5.29
CA ARG A 40 -0.83 -2.94 -5.75
C ARG A 40 -0.83 -2.42 -7.17
N SER A 41 -1.49 -3.13 -8.09
CA SER A 41 -1.55 -2.70 -9.49
C SER A 41 -2.24 -1.34 -9.65
N GLN A 42 -3.36 -1.08 -8.96
CA GLN A 42 -3.99 0.24 -8.96
C GLN A 42 -3.02 1.33 -8.48
N ARG A 43 -2.30 1.08 -7.38
CA ARG A 43 -1.28 2.02 -6.86
C ARG A 43 -0.20 2.30 -7.90
N ASP A 44 0.36 1.26 -8.51
CA ASP A 44 1.47 1.39 -9.46
C ASP A 44 1.04 2.12 -10.74
N LEU A 45 -0.20 1.93 -11.19
CA LEU A 45 -0.77 2.70 -12.30
C LEU A 45 -0.98 4.18 -11.99
N MET A 46 -1.18 4.51 -10.70
CA MET A 46 -1.31 5.88 -10.21
C MET A 46 0.05 6.54 -9.94
N ASN A 47 1.18 5.92 -10.30
CA ASN A 47 2.52 6.48 -10.10
C ASN A 47 2.68 7.92 -10.64
N ASP A 48 2.02 8.21 -11.78
CA ASP A 48 2.06 9.52 -12.45
C ASP A 48 0.94 10.48 -12.01
N VAL A 49 0.07 10.05 -11.09
CA VAL A 49 -1.01 10.87 -10.52
C VAL A 49 -0.49 11.65 -9.31
N THR A 50 -0.92 12.89 -9.16
CA THR A 50 -0.54 13.72 -7.99
C THR A 50 -1.23 13.21 -6.72
N ILE A 51 -0.53 13.28 -5.60
CA ILE A 51 -0.99 12.64 -4.35
C ILE A 51 -2.34 13.14 -3.83
N ASP A 52 -2.72 14.37 -4.20
CA ASP A 52 -3.98 15.00 -3.82
C ASP A 52 -5.19 14.55 -4.64
N GLN A 53 -4.95 13.83 -5.75
CA GLN A 53 -5.97 13.32 -6.67
C GLN A 53 -6.22 11.81 -6.50
N LEU A 54 -5.56 11.17 -5.54
CA LEU A 54 -5.68 9.74 -5.28
C LEU A 54 -7.04 9.40 -4.66
N PRO A 55 -7.65 8.26 -5.03
CA PRO A 55 -8.93 7.82 -4.50
C PRO A 55 -8.74 7.06 -3.19
N LEU A 56 -8.49 7.78 -2.11
CA LEU A 56 -8.16 7.19 -0.82
C LEU A 56 -9.42 6.72 -0.10
N VAL A 57 -9.44 5.46 0.35
CA VAL A 57 -10.47 4.96 1.25
C VAL A 57 -10.01 5.16 2.68
N GLY A 58 -10.85 5.80 3.48
CA GLY A 58 -10.56 6.11 4.87
C GLY A 58 -11.64 5.69 5.85
N VAL A 59 -11.28 5.76 7.13
CA VAL A 59 -12.17 5.49 8.26
C VAL A 59 -12.10 6.64 9.26
N ASN A 60 -13.27 7.13 9.68
CA ASN A 60 -13.38 8.02 10.83
C ASN A 60 -13.30 7.15 12.10
N LEU A 61 -12.13 7.13 12.74
CA LEU A 61 -11.86 6.22 13.85
C LEU A 61 -12.72 6.49 15.06
N SER A 62 -13.03 7.77 15.33
CA SER A 62 -13.86 8.19 16.47
C SER A 62 -15.27 7.61 16.41
N SER A 63 -15.86 7.57 15.22
CA SER A 63 -17.20 7.01 15.00
C SER A 63 -17.18 5.49 14.78
N ALA A 64 -16.22 5.00 13.99
CA ALA A 64 -16.19 3.62 13.55
C ALA A 64 -15.60 2.66 14.58
N LEU A 65 -14.55 3.04 15.31
CA LEU A 65 -13.82 2.14 16.22
C LEU A 65 -13.78 2.59 17.67
N PHE A 66 -13.64 3.89 17.93
CA PHE A 66 -13.46 4.46 19.28
C PHE A 66 -14.77 4.98 19.89
N ASN A 67 -15.91 4.40 19.49
CA ASN A 67 -17.21 4.74 20.03
C ASN A 67 -17.38 4.21 21.48
N GLU A 68 -18.46 4.61 22.17
CA GLU A 68 -18.68 4.26 23.59
C GLU A 68 -18.76 2.75 23.87
N GLU A 69 -18.93 1.91 22.85
CA GLU A 69 -18.92 0.45 22.96
C GLU A 69 -17.50 -0.13 22.99
N SER A 70 -16.50 0.62 22.51
CA SER A 70 -15.07 0.26 22.56
C SER A 70 -14.53 0.40 23.99
N LYS A 71 -14.58 -0.70 24.77
CA LYS A 71 -14.10 -0.71 26.16
C LYS A 71 -12.61 -1.08 26.33
N ASN A 72 -11.94 -1.55 25.28
CA ASN A 72 -10.59 -2.09 25.38
C ASN A 72 -9.62 -1.49 24.36
N ASP A 73 -8.75 -0.60 24.83
CA ASP A 73 -7.73 0.09 24.03
C ASP A 73 -6.86 -0.86 23.20
N THR A 74 -6.54 -2.05 23.73
CA THR A 74 -5.68 -3.03 23.04
C THR A 74 -6.40 -3.59 21.81
N GLN A 75 -7.69 -3.88 21.94
CA GLN A 75 -8.52 -4.36 20.83
C GLN A 75 -8.72 -3.26 19.79
N SER A 76 -8.95 -2.02 20.22
CA SER A 76 -9.13 -0.90 19.28
C SER A 76 -7.85 -0.61 18.49
N LEU A 77 -6.67 -0.74 19.09
CA LEU A 77 -5.39 -0.64 18.38
C LEU A 77 -5.12 -1.83 17.44
N ALA A 78 -5.51 -3.05 17.82
CA ALA A 78 -5.43 -4.22 16.95
C ALA A 78 -6.38 -4.10 15.75
N ALA A 79 -7.60 -3.60 15.97
CA ALA A 79 -8.57 -3.31 14.92
C ALA A 79 -8.04 -2.24 13.96
N PHE A 80 -7.43 -1.17 14.48
CA PHE A 80 -6.74 -0.17 13.66
C PHE A 80 -5.62 -0.76 12.79
N GLN A 81 -4.78 -1.66 13.34
CA GLN A 81 -3.77 -2.38 12.56
C GLN A 81 -4.39 -3.25 11.47
N SER A 82 -5.52 -3.89 11.77
CA SER A 82 -6.29 -4.68 10.82
C SER A 82 -6.79 -3.83 9.64
N LEU A 83 -7.25 -2.60 9.90
CA LEU A 83 -7.65 -1.65 8.86
C LEU A 83 -6.48 -1.31 7.92
N LEU A 84 -5.32 -0.99 8.49
CA LEU A 84 -4.10 -0.70 7.73
C LEU A 84 -3.71 -1.88 6.82
N GLN A 85 -3.71 -3.11 7.36
CA GLN A 85 -3.38 -4.33 6.62
C GLN A 85 -4.36 -4.65 5.49
N ASN A 86 -5.60 -4.18 5.59
CA ASN A 86 -6.63 -4.36 4.57
C ASN A 86 -6.67 -3.23 3.52
N GLY A 87 -5.72 -2.30 3.54
CA GLY A 87 -5.56 -1.28 2.50
C GLY A 87 -6.28 0.04 2.78
N VAL A 88 -6.76 0.28 4.00
CA VAL A 88 -7.25 1.61 4.41
C VAL A 88 -6.07 2.59 4.49
N GLN A 89 -6.22 3.74 3.84
CA GLN A 89 -5.13 4.71 3.64
C GLN A 89 -5.37 6.04 4.33
N ALA A 90 -6.62 6.39 4.66
CA ALA A 90 -6.93 7.64 5.34
C ALA A 90 -7.61 7.40 6.70
N PHE A 91 -7.26 8.19 7.72
CA PHE A 91 -7.79 8.04 9.06
C PHE A 91 -8.12 9.40 9.64
N SER A 92 -9.38 9.60 10.05
CA SER A 92 -9.74 10.75 10.88
C SER A 92 -9.69 10.38 12.35
N LEU A 93 -9.01 11.21 13.13
CA LEU A 93 -8.74 10.99 14.54
C LEU A 93 -9.13 12.23 15.34
N ASP A 94 -10.04 12.05 16.30
CA ASP A 94 -10.41 13.10 17.25
C ASP A 94 -9.41 13.11 18.41
N LEU A 95 -8.82 14.26 18.65
CA LEU A 95 -7.86 14.47 19.73
C LEU A 95 -8.38 15.48 20.74
N GLU A 96 -8.12 15.19 22.00
CA GLU A 96 -8.35 16.10 23.12
C GLU A 96 -7.10 16.19 23.99
N GLU A 97 -6.87 17.37 24.57
CA GLU A 97 -5.81 17.55 25.56
C GLU A 97 -6.37 17.24 26.95
N ARG A 98 -5.82 16.20 27.59
CA ARG A 98 -6.18 15.78 28.95
C ARG A 98 -4.94 15.80 29.83
N SER A 99 -4.93 16.65 30.85
CA SER A 99 -3.80 16.79 31.78
C SER A 99 -2.46 17.03 31.08
N SER A 100 -2.45 17.93 30.08
CA SER A 100 -1.27 18.25 29.25
C SER A 100 -0.74 17.11 28.38
N THR A 101 -1.56 16.06 28.17
CA THR A 101 -1.26 14.95 27.25
C THR A 101 -2.29 14.91 26.12
N TRP A 102 -1.84 14.64 24.90
CA TRP A 102 -2.74 14.43 23.75
C TRP A 102 -3.30 13.02 23.78
N MET A 103 -4.61 12.93 23.90
CA MET A 103 -5.36 11.68 23.97
C MET A 103 -6.27 11.55 22.76
N VAL A 104 -6.50 10.32 22.33
CA VAL A 104 -7.58 10.00 21.40
C VAL A 104 -8.90 10.09 22.17
N ARG A 105 -9.82 10.93 21.66
CA ARG A 105 -11.09 11.22 22.31
C ARG A 105 -11.88 9.95 22.59
N GLN A 106 -12.62 9.92 23.71
CA GLN A 106 -13.43 8.77 24.15
C GLN A 106 -12.63 7.48 24.46
N THR A 107 -11.29 7.54 24.53
CA THR A 107 -10.45 6.39 24.87
C THR A 107 -9.41 6.73 25.95
N ASN A 108 -8.63 5.73 26.38
CA ASN A 108 -7.43 5.96 27.18
C ASN A 108 -6.13 5.81 26.35
N ILE A 109 -6.25 5.84 25.02
CA ILE A 109 -5.12 5.76 24.09
C ILE A 109 -4.44 7.12 23.98
N GLN A 110 -3.18 7.20 24.41
CA GLN A 110 -2.33 8.36 24.15
C GLN A 110 -2.00 8.45 22.65
N LEU A 111 -1.86 9.68 22.13
CA LEU A 111 -1.47 9.90 20.74
C LEU A 111 -0.15 9.19 20.38
N SER A 112 0.82 9.16 21.31
CA SER A 112 2.08 8.41 21.15
C SER A 112 1.86 6.93 20.88
N ASN A 113 0.97 6.27 21.64
CA ASN A 113 0.66 4.85 21.47
C ASN A 113 0.01 4.58 20.11
N PHE A 114 -0.92 5.45 19.70
CA PHE A 114 -1.54 5.37 18.37
C PHE A 114 -0.49 5.51 17.25
N LEU A 115 0.38 6.52 17.34
CA LEU A 115 1.44 6.76 16.36
C LEU A 115 2.49 5.64 16.34
N THR A 116 2.79 5.02 17.48
CA THR A 116 3.67 3.84 17.55
C THR A 116 3.06 2.66 16.78
N SER A 117 1.74 2.46 16.88
CA SER A 117 1.04 1.43 16.10
C SER A 117 1.13 1.69 14.59
N LEU A 118 0.95 2.95 14.18
CA LEU A 118 1.13 3.39 12.80
C LEU A 118 2.59 3.22 12.32
N GLN A 119 3.57 3.56 13.16
CA GLN A 119 4.99 3.41 12.86
C GLN A 119 5.36 1.94 12.64
N SER A 120 4.84 1.03 13.48
CA SER A 120 5.05 -0.40 13.34
C SER A 120 4.62 -0.89 11.96
N TYR A 121 3.41 -0.49 11.51
CA TYR A 121 2.92 -0.82 10.17
C TYR A 121 3.82 -0.26 9.07
N ILE A 122 4.22 1.02 9.16
CA ILE A 122 5.11 1.66 8.18
C ILE A 122 6.44 0.91 8.08
N ASN A 123 7.04 0.51 9.20
CA ASN A 123 8.29 -0.22 9.23
C ASN A 123 8.16 -1.62 8.60
N THR A 124 7.06 -2.33 8.87
CA THR A 124 6.81 -3.66 8.28
C THR A 124 6.51 -3.62 6.78
N THR A 125 6.11 -2.46 6.26
CA THR A 125 5.75 -2.24 4.85
C THR A 125 6.73 -1.31 4.14
N ASP A 126 7.95 -1.15 4.66
CA ASP A 126 8.97 -0.28 4.09
C ASP A 126 9.73 -0.93 2.93
N ASP A 127 8.99 -1.28 1.88
CA ASP A 127 9.51 -1.85 0.66
C ASP A 127 8.73 -1.34 -0.57
N ASN A 128 9.25 -1.57 -1.77
CA ASN A 128 8.63 -1.07 -3.00
C ASN A 128 7.30 -1.77 -3.36
N LEU A 129 7.01 -2.94 -2.76
CA LEU A 129 5.83 -3.74 -3.03
C LEU A 129 4.64 -3.36 -2.14
N SER A 130 4.92 -2.95 -0.91
CA SER A 130 3.96 -2.75 0.18
C SER A 130 3.85 -1.28 0.59
N ALA A 131 4.77 -0.42 0.14
CA ALA A 131 4.70 1.01 0.42
C ALA A 131 3.41 1.63 -0.10
N ASN A 132 2.73 2.37 0.77
CA ASN A 132 1.50 3.10 0.47
C ASN A 132 1.54 4.46 1.15
N ILE A 133 0.80 5.41 0.59
CA ILE A 133 0.53 6.70 1.20
C ILE A 133 -0.51 6.53 2.32
N LEU A 134 -0.30 7.23 3.43
CA LEU A 134 -1.19 7.28 4.57
C LEU A 134 -1.53 8.74 4.86
N VAL A 135 -2.81 9.05 5.06
CA VAL A 135 -3.29 10.39 5.40
C VAL A 135 -3.93 10.36 6.78
N LEU A 136 -3.41 11.16 7.70
CA LEU A 136 -3.95 11.32 9.04
C LEU A 136 -4.62 12.68 9.15
N LEU A 137 -5.94 12.68 9.30
CA LEU A 137 -6.78 13.86 9.47
C LEU A 137 -7.08 14.04 10.96
N LEU A 138 -6.68 15.16 11.54
CA LEU A 138 -6.82 15.44 12.97
C LEU A 138 -7.99 16.37 13.23
N LYS A 139 -8.94 15.96 14.06
CA LYS A 139 -10.00 16.81 14.60
C LYS A 139 -9.62 17.20 16.03
N ILE A 140 -9.24 18.47 16.24
CA ILE A 140 -8.79 18.94 17.55
C ILE A 140 -9.98 19.46 18.36
N SER A 141 -10.14 18.95 19.57
CA SER A 141 -11.08 19.46 20.56
C SER A 141 -10.31 20.30 21.58
N SER A 142 -10.58 21.60 21.62
CA SER A 142 -10.11 22.45 22.74
C SER A 142 -10.91 22.04 23.97
N GLY A 143 -10.22 21.74 25.08
CA GLY A 143 -10.82 21.39 26.36
C GLY A 143 -11.59 22.55 26.97
N GLY A 144 -12.75 22.88 26.39
CA GLY A 144 -13.71 23.84 26.89
C GLY A 144 -14.74 23.12 27.75
N ASN A 145 -14.73 23.41 29.05
CA ASN A 145 -15.75 22.99 30.01
C ASN A 145 -17.12 23.57 29.61
N SER A 146 -17.85 22.92 28.71
CA SER A 146 -19.24 23.25 28.39
C SER A 146 -20.18 22.46 29.29
N ASN A 147 -20.13 22.75 30.60
CA ASN A 147 -21.22 22.43 31.51
C ASN A 147 -21.65 23.73 32.22
N THR A 148 -22.41 24.56 31.51
CA THR A 148 -23.33 25.51 32.16
C THR A 148 -24.39 24.69 32.88
N ASN A 149 -24.23 24.56 34.20
CA ASN A 149 -25.26 24.48 35.24
C ASN A 149 -24.77 23.63 36.42
N GLN A 150 -23.78 24.13 37.17
CA GLN A 150 -23.59 23.72 38.56
C GLN A 150 -22.85 24.84 39.31
N THR A 151 -23.56 25.43 40.26
CA THR A 151 -23.08 26.43 41.21
C THR A 151 -22.10 25.78 42.18
N ALA A 152 -20.82 25.75 41.81
CA ALA A 152 -19.73 25.38 42.72
C ALA A 152 -18.76 26.55 42.89
N ARG A 153 -18.39 26.77 44.15
CA ARG A 153 -17.66 27.92 44.71
C ARG A 153 -16.33 28.21 43.99
N PRO A 154 -15.87 29.47 43.96
CA PRO A 154 -14.63 29.84 43.29
C PRO A 154 -13.43 29.29 44.07
N VAL A 155 -12.72 28.34 43.47
CA VAL A 155 -11.39 27.91 43.88
C VAL A 155 -10.37 28.79 43.13
N PRO A 156 -9.29 29.28 43.75
CA PRO A 156 -8.44 30.29 43.15
C PRO A 156 -7.77 29.80 41.87
N TYR A 157 -7.80 30.67 40.87
CA TYR A 157 -7.01 30.66 39.64
C TYR A 157 -5.60 30.09 39.87
N PHE A 158 -5.36 28.88 39.37
CA PHE A 158 -4.02 28.49 38.95
C PHE A 158 -3.89 28.87 37.48
N ASN A 159 -3.10 29.91 37.22
CA ASN A 159 -2.53 30.18 35.91
C ASN A 159 -1.58 29.02 35.57
N ALA A 160 -2.12 27.94 34.99
CA ALA A 160 -1.33 26.90 34.38
C ALA A 160 -0.85 27.41 33.02
N THR A 161 0.19 28.25 33.02
CA THR A 161 1.13 28.32 31.90
C THR A 161 1.99 27.05 31.94
N THR A 162 1.36 25.90 31.75
CA THR A 162 2.05 24.66 31.40
C THR A 162 2.08 24.61 29.87
N PRO A 163 3.26 24.53 29.24
CA PRO A 163 3.33 24.42 27.79
C PRO A 163 2.61 23.14 27.40
N SER A 164 1.54 23.27 26.62
CA SER A 164 0.93 22.12 25.95
C SER A 164 2.04 21.34 25.26
N MET A 165 2.10 20.02 25.45
CA MET A 165 3.10 19.24 24.74
C MET A 165 2.93 19.49 23.25
N ASN A 166 3.98 20.02 22.63
CA ASN A 166 3.97 20.37 21.21
C ASN A 166 3.68 19.09 20.42
N ILE A 167 2.50 19.02 19.80
CA ILE A 167 2.05 17.88 18.99
C ILE A 167 3.11 17.47 17.95
N THR A 168 3.86 18.44 17.43
CA THR A 168 5.00 18.24 16.54
C THR A 168 6.05 17.30 17.12
N ASN A 169 6.41 17.49 18.40
CA ASN A 169 7.43 16.68 19.06
C ASN A 169 6.95 15.24 19.25
N ILE A 170 5.67 15.04 19.61
CA ILE A 170 5.07 13.70 19.71
C ILE A 170 5.11 13.02 18.34
N VAL A 171 4.74 13.73 17.28
CA VAL A 171 4.77 13.21 15.91
C VAL A 171 6.20 12.87 15.47
N ASP A 172 7.18 13.74 15.73
CA ASP A 172 8.57 13.50 15.34
C ASP A 172 9.17 12.28 16.06
N GLN A 173 8.96 12.20 17.37
CA GLN A 173 9.49 11.09 18.18
C GLN A 173 8.91 9.73 17.77
N ASN A 174 7.65 9.69 17.32
CA ASN A 174 6.97 8.43 17.02
C ASN A 174 7.00 8.05 15.54
N LEU A 175 6.97 8.98 14.59
CA LEU A 175 6.98 8.65 13.15
C LEU A 175 8.33 8.96 12.48
N GLY A 176 9.06 9.94 13.02
CA GLY A 176 10.28 10.49 12.44
C GLY A 176 10.03 11.39 11.24
N ARG A 177 10.70 12.56 11.21
CA ARG A 177 10.64 13.52 10.09
C ARG A 177 10.83 12.93 8.69
N GLN A 178 11.61 11.86 8.55
CA GLN A 178 11.90 11.24 7.23
C GLN A 178 10.65 10.64 6.58
N ARG A 179 9.70 10.15 7.37
CA ARG A 179 8.49 9.48 6.85
C ARG A 179 7.34 10.44 6.57
N ILE A 180 7.41 11.66 7.09
CA ILE A 180 6.33 12.64 7.02
C ILE A 180 6.61 13.63 5.90
N TYR A 181 5.63 13.85 5.03
CA TYR A 181 5.63 14.94 4.07
C TYR A 181 5.00 16.18 4.71
N THR A 182 5.75 17.27 4.76
CA THR A 182 5.39 18.47 5.52
C THR A 182 5.06 19.67 4.62
N PRO A 183 4.42 20.73 5.16
CA PRO A 183 4.28 22.01 4.47
C PRO A 183 5.60 22.54 3.88
N ASP A 184 6.70 22.44 4.63
CA ASP A 184 8.03 22.85 4.14
C ASP A 184 8.51 22.00 2.96
N ASP A 185 8.26 20.68 2.97
CA ASP A 185 8.57 19.82 1.83
C ASP A 185 7.80 20.28 0.59
N LEU A 186 6.52 20.64 0.73
CA LEU A 186 5.72 21.14 -0.38
C LEU A 186 6.26 22.46 -0.95
N LEU A 187 6.72 23.37 -0.10
CA LEU A 187 7.34 24.62 -0.56
C LEU A 187 8.66 24.37 -1.30
N ASN A 188 9.49 23.46 -0.78
CA ASN A 188 10.74 23.08 -1.41
C ASN A 188 10.51 22.36 -2.75
N ASP A 189 9.55 21.43 -2.81
CA ASP A 189 9.22 20.70 -4.04
C ASP A 189 8.63 21.65 -5.10
N LYS A 190 7.85 22.66 -4.70
CA LYS A 190 7.37 23.71 -5.62
C LYS A 190 8.53 24.55 -6.16
N ALA A 191 9.47 24.94 -5.31
CA ALA A 191 10.65 25.70 -5.71
C ALA A 191 11.59 24.88 -6.63
N ALA A 192 11.62 23.56 -6.45
CA ALA A 192 12.40 22.63 -7.26
C ALA A 192 11.69 22.14 -8.53
N GLY A 193 10.44 22.53 -8.76
CA GLY A 193 9.63 22.08 -9.90
C GLY A 193 9.27 20.60 -9.90
N LEU A 194 9.16 20.01 -8.70
CA LEU A 194 8.79 18.62 -8.49
C LEU A 194 7.28 18.42 -8.23
N THR A 195 6.52 19.52 -8.16
CA THR A 195 5.06 19.48 -8.05
C THR A 195 4.39 19.72 -9.40
N PHE A 196 3.25 19.07 -9.60
CA PHE A 196 2.46 19.20 -10.81
C PHE A 196 1.01 19.55 -10.49
N ASN A 197 0.39 20.36 -11.35
CA ASN A 197 -1.05 20.48 -11.38
C ASN A 197 -1.67 19.40 -12.27
N ILE A 198 -3.00 19.40 -12.37
CA ILE A 198 -3.78 18.45 -13.17
C ILE A 198 -3.42 18.44 -14.67
N SER A 199 -2.94 19.57 -15.19
CA SER A 199 -2.52 19.74 -16.58
C SER A 199 -1.05 19.35 -16.79
N GLY A 200 -0.39 18.83 -15.76
CA GLY A 200 1.02 18.45 -15.81
C GLY A 200 1.99 19.63 -15.81
N GLN A 201 1.54 20.85 -15.47
CA GLN A 201 2.42 22.01 -15.38
C GLN A 201 3.26 21.92 -14.10
N PRO A 202 4.60 22.09 -14.19
CA PRO A 202 5.49 22.04 -13.04
C PRO A 202 5.32 23.27 -12.14
N ASN A 203 5.90 23.24 -10.94
CA ASN A 203 5.90 24.30 -9.91
C ASN A 203 4.51 24.63 -9.31
N SER A 204 3.48 23.86 -9.64
CA SER A 204 2.11 24.03 -9.14
C SER A 204 1.58 22.72 -8.56
N GLY A 205 0.53 22.77 -7.74
CA GLY A 205 -0.11 21.57 -7.19
C GLY A 205 0.77 20.76 -6.21
N TRP A 206 0.86 19.45 -6.44
CA TRP A 206 1.40 18.44 -5.53
C TRP A 206 2.37 17.48 -6.24
N PRO A 207 3.27 16.79 -5.51
CA PRO A 207 4.13 15.78 -6.10
C PRO A 207 3.32 14.58 -6.61
N ARG A 208 3.89 13.86 -7.58
CA ARG A 208 3.34 12.59 -8.07
C ARG A 208 3.55 11.47 -7.04
N LEU A 209 2.71 10.44 -7.08
CA LEU A 209 2.79 9.32 -6.15
C LEU A 209 4.16 8.63 -6.20
N GLN A 210 4.74 8.49 -7.40
CA GLN A 210 6.06 7.89 -7.58
C GLN A 210 7.17 8.68 -6.84
N SER A 211 7.19 10.00 -6.98
CA SER A 211 8.21 10.82 -6.31
C SER A 211 8.00 10.84 -4.80
N PHE A 212 6.75 10.90 -4.34
CA PHE A 212 6.40 10.82 -2.92
C PHE A 212 6.88 9.53 -2.27
N LEU A 213 6.52 8.36 -2.81
CA LEU A 213 6.80 7.06 -2.20
C LEU A 213 8.22 6.56 -2.40
N TYR A 214 8.80 6.75 -3.59
CA TYR A 214 10.04 6.06 -3.95
C TYR A 214 11.25 6.98 -4.00
N SER A 215 11.10 8.21 -4.50
CA SER A 215 12.19 9.18 -4.54
C SER A 215 12.42 9.82 -3.17
N SER A 216 11.37 10.41 -2.59
CA SER A 216 11.41 11.11 -1.31
C SER A 216 11.15 10.17 -0.11
N ARG A 217 10.70 8.93 -0.36
CA ARG A 217 10.42 7.90 0.66
C ARG A 217 9.49 8.36 1.79
N ARG A 218 8.56 9.26 1.45
CA ARG A 218 7.51 9.73 2.35
C ARG A 218 6.40 8.69 2.42
N ARG A 219 5.73 8.64 3.56
CA ARG A 219 4.68 7.65 3.85
C ARG A 219 3.44 8.28 4.43
N VAL A 220 3.59 9.36 5.21
CA VAL A 220 2.49 9.97 5.95
C VAL A 220 2.33 11.44 5.59
N LEU A 221 1.10 11.87 5.37
CA LEU A 221 0.68 13.27 5.35
C LEU A 221 -0.28 13.50 6.51
N ILE A 222 -0.11 14.59 7.25
CA ILE A 222 -0.95 14.93 8.41
C ILE A 222 -1.62 16.27 8.15
N ALA A 223 -2.93 16.34 8.29
CA ALA A 223 -3.70 17.59 8.15
C ALA A 223 -4.66 17.77 9.32
N GLU A 224 -4.92 19.01 9.69
CA GLU A 224 -5.91 19.38 10.70
C GLU A 224 -7.22 19.81 10.04
N LEU A 225 -8.35 19.36 10.58
CA LEU A 225 -9.69 19.71 10.07
C LEU A 225 -10.34 20.89 10.81
N THR A 226 -9.91 21.19 12.03
CA THR A 226 -10.62 22.12 12.95
C THR A 226 -10.06 23.54 12.98
N ASN A 227 -8.93 23.82 12.33
CA ASN A 227 -8.21 25.10 12.34
C ASN A 227 -7.99 25.68 13.76
N LYS A 228 -7.79 24.81 14.74
CA LYS A 228 -7.50 25.17 16.14
C LYS A 228 -6.02 25.13 16.43
N LEU A 229 -5.21 24.41 15.65
CA LEU A 229 -3.77 24.53 15.73
C LEU A 229 -3.36 25.84 15.05
N ASP A 230 -2.29 26.44 15.58
CA ASP A 230 -1.71 27.62 14.95
C ASP A 230 -1.27 27.28 13.51
N SER A 231 -1.37 28.27 12.64
CA SER A 231 -0.95 28.22 11.24
C SER A 231 0.53 27.83 11.02
N GLN A 232 1.34 27.79 12.08
CA GLN A 232 2.79 27.55 12.03
C GLN A 232 3.23 26.18 12.57
N VAL A 233 2.35 25.17 12.62
CA VAL A 233 2.78 23.82 13.01
C VAL A 233 3.54 23.16 11.84
N PRO A 234 4.84 22.84 11.98
CA PRO A 234 5.71 22.53 10.83
C PRO A 234 5.39 21.20 10.14
N TYR A 235 4.66 20.28 10.79
CA TYR A 235 4.38 18.93 10.25
C TYR A 235 2.93 18.73 9.83
N ILE A 236 2.04 19.66 10.17
CA ILE A 236 0.60 19.47 10.04
C ILE A 236 0.09 20.53 9.07
N PHE A 237 -0.56 20.08 7.99
CA PHE A 237 -1.23 20.99 7.07
C PHE A 237 -2.51 21.55 7.69
N ASN A 238 -2.82 22.80 7.37
CA ASN A 238 -4.09 23.45 7.73
C ASN A 238 -5.26 22.86 6.92
N SER A 239 -6.51 23.03 7.36
CA SER A 239 -7.68 22.56 6.62
C SER A 239 -7.84 23.21 5.24
N SER A 240 -7.17 24.33 4.96
CA SER A 240 -7.24 25.04 3.67
C SER A 240 -6.70 24.25 2.48
N ILE A 241 -5.88 23.22 2.72
CA ILE A 241 -5.33 22.40 1.62
C ILE A 241 -6.34 21.39 1.07
N LEU A 242 -7.42 21.14 1.80
CA LEU A 242 -8.31 20.01 1.56
C LEU A 242 -9.75 20.45 1.44
N PHE A 243 -10.51 19.67 0.68
CA PHE A 243 -11.95 19.77 0.61
C PHE A 243 -12.55 18.68 1.47
N PHE A 244 -13.14 19.06 2.59
CA PHE A 244 -13.76 18.14 3.55
C PHE A 244 -15.23 18.49 3.70
N ASP A 245 -16.09 17.51 3.43
CA ASP A 245 -17.53 17.64 3.57
C ASP A 245 -18.07 16.55 4.52
N GLU A 246 -19.09 16.90 5.31
CA GLU A 246 -19.74 15.99 6.25
C GLU A 246 -21.22 15.85 5.90
N LYS A 247 -21.71 14.63 5.68
CA LYS A 247 -23.12 14.26 5.44
C LYS A 247 -23.85 14.93 4.27
N ASN A 248 -23.35 16.06 3.77
CA ASN A 248 -23.84 16.76 2.60
C ASN A 248 -22.90 16.50 1.43
N LYS A 249 -23.44 16.48 0.21
CA LYS A 249 -22.61 16.46 -1.01
C LYS A 249 -22.64 17.86 -1.58
N SER A 250 -21.65 18.68 -1.28
CA SER A 250 -21.58 20.03 -1.86
C SER A 250 -21.07 20.03 -3.31
N LEU A 251 -20.42 18.95 -3.79
CA LEU A 251 -20.13 18.78 -5.23
C LEU A 251 -21.10 17.78 -5.84
N ASN A 252 -21.71 18.20 -6.94
CA ASN A 252 -22.61 17.37 -7.73
C ASN A 252 -21.81 16.33 -8.53
N SER A 253 -22.47 15.25 -8.91
CA SER A 253 -21.90 14.29 -9.85
C SER A 253 -21.58 15.00 -11.18
N PRO A 254 -20.36 14.83 -11.74
CA PRO A 254 -20.02 15.41 -13.02
C PRO A 254 -20.86 14.80 -14.14
N ASN A 255 -21.36 15.63 -15.06
CA ASN A 255 -22.16 15.18 -16.21
C ASN A 255 -21.56 15.56 -17.58
N SER A 256 -20.43 16.26 -17.57
CA SER A 256 -19.75 16.80 -18.75
C SER A 256 -18.24 16.78 -18.54
N THR A 257 -17.48 16.81 -19.64
CA THR A 257 -16.00 16.89 -19.61
C THR A 257 -15.48 18.14 -18.87
N GLU A 258 -16.23 19.24 -18.92
CA GLU A 258 -15.90 20.46 -18.20
C GLU A 258 -16.11 20.30 -16.68
N ASP A 259 -17.17 19.63 -16.23
CA ASP A 259 -17.36 19.33 -14.81
C ASP A 259 -16.26 18.43 -14.26
N TYR A 260 -15.85 17.42 -15.03
CA TYR A 260 -14.70 16.57 -14.66
C TYR A 260 -13.43 17.43 -14.47
N THR A 261 -13.17 18.34 -15.40
CA THR A 261 -12.02 19.26 -15.32
C THR A 261 -12.10 20.16 -14.08
N ARG A 262 -13.28 20.73 -13.78
CA ARG A 262 -13.49 21.54 -12.57
C ARG A 262 -13.27 20.76 -11.28
N LEU A 263 -13.75 19.51 -11.21
CA LEU A 263 -13.57 18.67 -10.02
C LEU A 263 -12.10 18.36 -9.75
N THR A 264 -11.30 18.13 -10.79
CA THR A 264 -9.86 17.88 -10.61
C THR A 264 -9.09 19.05 -10.04
N GLN A 265 -9.57 20.29 -10.19
CA GLN A 265 -8.92 21.47 -9.61
C GLN A 265 -8.99 21.50 -8.08
N ILE A 266 -9.90 20.73 -7.48
CA ILE A 266 -10.07 20.63 -6.03
C ILE A 266 -9.11 19.56 -5.50
N ALA A 267 -8.19 19.94 -4.63
CA ALA A 267 -7.26 19.02 -3.98
C ALA A 267 -7.91 18.28 -2.79
N TRP A 268 -7.52 17.04 -2.54
CA TRP A 268 -7.89 16.26 -1.34
C TRP A 268 -9.40 16.28 -1.02
N ARG A 269 -10.20 15.59 -1.84
CA ARG A 269 -11.67 15.57 -1.74
C ARG A 269 -12.15 14.49 -0.77
N PHE A 270 -12.21 14.77 0.52
CA PHE A 270 -12.72 13.84 1.53
C PHE A 270 -14.21 14.03 1.80
N LEU A 271 -14.94 12.93 1.95
CA LEU A 271 -16.34 12.93 2.35
C LEU A 271 -16.55 12.05 3.57
N ASP A 272 -16.88 12.64 4.71
CA ASP A 272 -17.23 11.94 5.95
C ASP A 272 -18.74 11.66 5.99
N SER A 273 -19.09 10.38 5.93
CA SER A 273 -20.48 9.94 6.01
C SER A 273 -20.58 8.47 6.41
N GLN A 274 -21.78 8.09 6.84
CA GLN A 274 -22.21 6.70 6.84
C GLN A 274 -22.54 6.30 5.41
N PHE A 275 -22.00 5.15 4.99
CA PHE A 275 -22.11 4.63 3.64
C PHE A 275 -22.78 3.26 3.61
N THR A 276 -23.40 2.97 2.47
CA THR A 276 -23.81 1.66 2.01
C THR A 276 -22.89 1.20 0.88
N SER A 277 -22.86 -0.10 0.55
CA SER A 277 -22.02 -0.59 -0.55
C SER A 277 -22.32 0.07 -1.90
N ARG A 278 -23.54 0.60 -2.09
CA ARG A 278 -23.94 1.26 -3.34
C ARG A 278 -23.49 2.71 -3.39
N ASP A 279 -23.73 3.48 -2.34
CA ASP A 279 -23.39 4.91 -2.36
C ASP A 279 -21.87 5.15 -2.34
N ILE A 280 -21.09 4.34 -1.61
CA ILE A 280 -19.63 4.50 -1.53
C ILE A 280 -18.98 4.39 -2.91
N ARG A 281 -19.46 3.45 -3.73
CA ARG A 281 -18.99 3.28 -5.11
C ARG A 281 -19.34 4.48 -5.98
N ILE A 282 -20.54 5.05 -5.83
CA ILE A 282 -20.97 6.26 -6.57
C ILE A 282 -20.10 7.47 -6.18
N HIS A 283 -19.80 7.63 -4.90
CA HIS A 283 -18.94 8.70 -4.42
C HIS A 283 -17.50 8.56 -4.92
N MET A 284 -16.96 7.35 -4.84
CA MET A 284 -15.65 7.02 -5.39
C MET A 284 -15.57 7.31 -6.89
N SER A 285 -16.57 6.90 -7.69
CA SER A 285 -16.59 7.19 -9.13
C SER A 285 -16.70 8.69 -9.45
N ASN A 286 -17.27 9.47 -8.54
CA ASN A 286 -17.31 10.93 -8.64
C ASN A 286 -16.00 11.61 -8.18
N GLY A 287 -14.97 10.84 -7.81
CA GLY A 287 -13.66 11.36 -7.44
C GLY A 287 -13.52 11.76 -5.96
N TYR A 288 -14.47 11.38 -5.10
CA TYR A 288 -14.36 11.57 -3.66
C TYR A 288 -13.59 10.43 -3.00
N SER A 289 -12.82 10.77 -1.96
CA SER A 289 -12.20 9.87 -1.00
C SER A 289 -13.15 9.68 0.19
N PRO A 290 -13.86 8.54 0.31
CA PRO A 290 -14.82 8.30 1.37
C PRO A 290 -14.09 8.10 2.70
N LEU A 291 -14.60 8.74 3.75
CA LEU A 291 -14.19 8.56 5.12
C LEU A 291 -15.35 7.91 5.87
N ILE A 292 -15.29 6.59 6.05
CA ILE A 292 -16.40 5.78 6.57
C ILE A 292 -16.61 6.06 8.06
N SER A 293 -17.79 6.56 8.41
CA SER A 293 -18.23 6.82 9.80
C SER A 293 -19.37 5.91 10.28
N ASN A 294 -19.60 4.79 9.58
CA ASN A 294 -20.47 3.72 10.08
C ASN A 294 -19.95 3.22 11.44
N PRO A 295 -20.80 3.13 12.47
CA PRO A 295 -20.37 2.61 13.77
C PRO A 295 -20.16 1.10 13.69
N TYR A 296 -19.01 0.63 14.18
CA TYR A 296 -18.72 -0.80 14.30
C TYR A 296 -18.30 -1.12 15.73
N SER A 297 -18.53 -2.37 16.13
CA SER A 297 -18.00 -2.88 17.39
C SER A 297 -16.57 -3.38 17.18
N THR A 298 -15.69 -3.12 18.13
CA THR A 298 -14.30 -3.61 18.10
C THR A 298 -14.21 -5.15 18.14
N SER A 299 -15.25 -5.83 18.63
CA SER A 299 -15.34 -7.29 18.66
C SER A 299 -15.84 -7.91 17.36
N ASN A 300 -16.48 -7.15 16.48
CA ASN A 300 -17.00 -7.62 15.20
C ASN A 300 -16.80 -6.54 14.12
N ILE A 301 -15.54 -6.26 13.80
CA ILE A 301 -15.19 -5.32 12.74
C ILE A 301 -15.46 -5.90 11.33
N THR A 302 -15.76 -7.20 11.22
CA THR A 302 -15.89 -7.91 9.93
C THR A 302 -16.95 -7.32 9.01
N GLU A 303 -17.96 -6.64 9.56
CA GLU A 303 -19.02 -5.97 8.80
C GLU A 303 -18.50 -4.87 7.86
N ILE A 304 -17.36 -4.24 8.18
CA ILE A 304 -16.74 -3.21 7.34
C ILE A 304 -16.20 -3.78 6.02
N THR A 305 -15.92 -5.10 5.97
CA THR A 305 -15.31 -5.78 4.82
C THR A 305 -16.13 -5.60 3.54
N ASN A 306 -17.46 -5.54 3.64
CA ASN A 306 -18.33 -5.34 2.48
C ASN A 306 -18.12 -3.94 1.84
N LEU A 307 -17.94 -2.90 2.66
CA LEU A 307 -17.63 -1.57 2.17
C LEU A 307 -16.22 -1.52 1.57
N PHE A 308 -15.25 -2.21 2.17
CA PHE A 308 -13.88 -2.28 1.65
C PHE A 308 -13.77 -3.00 0.31
N ASN A 309 -14.44 -4.14 0.18
CA ASN A 309 -14.48 -4.90 -1.08
C ASN A 309 -15.06 -4.08 -2.25
N THR A 310 -15.91 -3.08 -1.96
CA THR A 310 -16.53 -2.25 -2.99
C THR A 310 -15.82 -0.93 -3.27
N SER A 311 -15.00 -0.44 -2.32
CA SER A 311 -14.35 0.87 -2.39
C SER A 311 -12.84 0.82 -2.63
N ILE A 312 -12.11 -0.12 -2.02
CA ILE A 312 -10.64 -0.20 -2.13
C ILE A 312 -10.20 -0.56 -3.55
N ILE A 313 -10.96 -1.44 -4.20
CA ILE A 313 -10.76 -1.83 -5.60
C ILE A 313 -11.85 -1.17 -6.44
N TRP A 314 -11.50 -0.08 -7.11
CA TRP A 314 -12.41 0.66 -7.98
C TRP A 314 -12.35 0.19 -9.43
N SER A 315 -11.21 -0.38 -9.86
CA SER A 315 -10.93 -0.65 -11.27
C SER A 315 -11.21 -2.10 -11.69
N TRP A 316 -10.61 -3.07 -11.00
CA TRP A 316 -10.73 -4.50 -11.31
C TRP A 316 -12.12 -5.05 -11.00
N ALA A 317 -12.55 -6.03 -11.78
CA ALA A 317 -13.73 -6.82 -11.45
C ALA A 317 -13.48 -7.69 -10.21
N ASN A 318 -14.55 -8.19 -9.60
CA ASN A 318 -14.45 -9.09 -8.46
C ASN A 318 -13.57 -10.30 -8.80
N ASN A 319 -12.65 -10.65 -7.89
CA ASN A 319 -11.67 -11.74 -8.04
C ASN A 319 -10.66 -11.57 -9.20
N GLN A 320 -10.46 -10.34 -9.70
CA GLN A 320 -9.40 -9.98 -10.63
C GLN A 320 -8.30 -9.17 -9.92
N PRO A 321 -7.05 -9.16 -10.43
CA PRO A 321 -6.57 -9.95 -11.57
C PRO A 321 -6.49 -11.44 -11.23
N LEU A 322 -6.81 -12.29 -12.22
CA LEU A 322 -6.59 -13.73 -12.09
C LEU A 322 -5.08 -13.98 -11.92
N ILE A 323 -4.72 -14.59 -10.80
CA ILE A 323 -3.39 -15.16 -10.64
C ILE A 323 -3.39 -16.42 -11.49
N ALA A 324 -2.62 -16.42 -12.57
CA ALA A 324 -2.54 -17.53 -13.51
C ALA A 324 -2.35 -18.85 -12.73
N GLN A 325 -3.42 -19.63 -12.60
CA GLN A 325 -3.30 -21.03 -12.26
C GLN A 325 -2.75 -21.70 -13.51
N VAL A 326 -1.57 -22.29 -13.37
CA VAL A 326 -0.93 -23.09 -14.41
C VAL A 326 -1.72 -24.38 -14.55
N ASP A 327 -2.96 -24.31 -15.03
CA ASP A 327 -3.68 -25.49 -15.51
C ASP A 327 -3.25 -25.72 -16.97
N ALA A 328 -1.97 -26.09 -17.10
CA ALA A 328 -1.31 -26.40 -18.36
C ALA A 328 -1.73 -27.78 -18.93
N GLU A 329 -2.96 -28.25 -18.67
CA GLU A 329 -3.40 -29.58 -19.10
C GLU A 329 -4.54 -29.58 -20.12
N THR A 330 -5.21 -28.45 -20.37
CA THR A 330 -6.34 -28.41 -21.30
C THR A 330 -6.19 -27.31 -22.34
N GLN A 331 -5.64 -27.71 -23.49
CA GLN A 331 -5.80 -27.19 -24.86
C GLN A 331 -4.46 -26.95 -25.56
N ARG A 332 -3.93 -28.02 -26.18
CA ARG A 332 -2.63 -28.05 -26.88
C ARG A 332 -2.57 -27.28 -28.21
N ASN A 333 -3.64 -26.59 -28.62
CA ASN A 333 -3.77 -26.06 -29.99
C ASN A 333 -3.99 -24.54 -30.09
N GLU A 334 -4.19 -23.82 -28.98
CA GLU A 334 -4.39 -22.37 -29.00
C GLU A 334 -3.30 -21.66 -28.18
N LEU A 335 -2.78 -20.54 -28.70
CA LEU A 335 -1.82 -19.71 -27.99
C LEU A 335 -2.57 -18.97 -26.87
N THR A 336 -2.32 -19.35 -25.63
CA THR A 336 -2.94 -18.72 -24.45
C THR A 336 -1.89 -17.95 -23.64
N ALA A 337 -2.10 -16.65 -23.45
CA ALA A 337 -1.31 -15.78 -22.59
C ALA A 337 -2.24 -14.87 -21.78
N ASN A 338 -2.68 -15.33 -20.60
CA ASN A 338 -3.58 -14.60 -19.71
C ASN A 338 -2.85 -13.54 -18.87
N ASN A 339 -2.17 -12.60 -19.54
CA ASN A 339 -1.35 -11.57 -18.90
C ASN A 339 -1.70 -10.15 -19.39
N CYS A 340 -2.76 -9.98 -20.17
CA CYS A 340 -3.18 -8.68 -20.69
C CYS A 340 -4.52 -8.27 -20.06
N ALA A 341 -4.71 -6.98 -19.81
CA ALA A 341 -5.94 -6.47 -19.23
C ALA A 341 -6.86 -5.90 -20.31
N VAL A 342 -8.16 -6.21 -20.20
CA VAL A 342 -9.22 -5.59 -20.99
C VAL A 342 -10.16 -4.81 -20.07
N LEU A 343 -10.70 -3.72 -20.58
CA LEU A 343 -11.85 -3.05 -20.00
C LEU A 343 -13.12 -3.67 -20.58
N LYS A 344 -13.94 -4.27 -19.70
CA LYS A 344 -15.24 -4.81 -20.05
C LYS A 344 -16.32 -3.81 -19.66
N TYR A 345 -17.06 -3.31 -20.64
CA TYR A 345 -18.19 -2.40 -20.44
C TYR A 345 -19.53 -3.10 -20.66
N SER A 346 -20.44 -2.98 -19.69
CA SER A 346 -21.81 -3.46 -19.81
C SER A 346 -22.79 -2.28 -19.88
N PRO A 347 -23.50 -2.09 -21.01
CA PRO A 347 -24.47 -1.01 -21.17
C PRO A 347 -25.71 -1.17 -20.30
N SER A 348 -26.04 -2.41 -19.87
CA SER A 348 -27.24 -2.67 -19.06
C SER A 348 -27.26 -1.93 -17.71
N ASN A 349 -26.09 -1.72 -17.13
CA ASN A 349 -25.91 -1.07 -15.83
C ASN A 349 -24.94 0.12 -15.90
N SER A 350 -24.51 0.51 -17.11
CA SER A 350 -23.44 1.50 -17.36
C SER A 350 -22.23 1.29 -16.45
N THR A 351 -21.73 0.05 -16.40
CA THR A 351 -20.59 -0.32 -15.55
C THR A 351 -19.42 -0.79 -16.41
N ALA A 352 -18.21 -0.40 -16.00
CA ALA A 352 -16.97 -0.87 -16.60
C ALA A 352 -16.02 -1.39 -15.51
N PHE A 353 -15.37 -2.51 -15.78
CA PHE A 353 -14.37 -3.11 -14.91
C PHE A 353 -13.22 -3.68 -15.73
N TRP A 354 -12.05 -3.75 -15.11
CA TRP A 354 -10.89 -4.41 -15.71
C TRP A 354 -10.92 -5.90 -15.42
N MET A 355 -10.49 -6.69 -16.39
CA MET A 355 -10.32 -8.13 -16.22
C MET A 355 -9.13 -8.62 -17.04
N VAL A 356 -8.54 -9.73 -16.61
CA VAL A 356 -7.48 -10.40 -17.36
C VAL A 356 -8.11 -11.14 -18.54
N ASP A 357 -7.48 -11.02 -19.71
CA ASP A 357 -7.84 -11.75 -20.93
C ASP A 357 -6.60 -12.28 -21.66
N ASN A 358 -6.82 -13.10 -22.68
CA ASN A 358 -5.76 -13.69 -23.50
C ASN A 358 -5.15 -12.63 -24.43
N CYS A 359 -3.85 -12.36 -24.31
CA CYS A 359 -3.12 -11.36 -25.10
C CYS A 359 -3.18 -11.59 -26.63
N TYR A 360 -3.49 -12.82 -27.06
CA TYR A 360 -3.62 -13.18 -28.48
C TYR A 360 -5.04 -12.98 -29.05
N ASP A 361 -6.01 -12.61 -28.20
CA ASP A 361 -7.34 -12.26 -28.68
C ASP A 361 -7.32 -10.93 -29.43
N SER A 362 -8.31 -10.71 -30.29
CA SER A 362 -8.40 -9.50 -31.12
C SER A 362 -9.51 -8.58 -30.60
N TYR A 363 -9.12 -7.42 -30.08
CA TYR A 363 -10.04 -6.39 -29.55
C TYR A 363 -9.68 -5.00 -30.08
N GLU A 364 -10.63 -4.07 -29.97
CA GLU A 364 -10.44 -2.63 -30.20
C GLU A 364 -9.59 -2.07 -29.05
N GLY A 365 -8.80 -1.03 -29.27
CA GLY A 365 -7.98 -0.42 -28.23
C GLY A 365 -8.49 0.94 -27.77
N LEU A 366 -8.19 1.25 -26.50
CA LEU A 366 -8.55 2.49 -25.86
C LEU A 366 -7.44 3.53 -26.02
N CYS A 367 -7.79 4.66 -26.62
CA CYS A 367 -6.89 5.76 -26.83
C CYS A 367 -7.34 6.99 -26.03
N ARG A 368 -6.38 7.69 -25.43
CA ARG A 368 -6.61 8.96 -24.72
C ARG A 368 -5.94 10.11 -25.44
N SER A 369 -6.62 11.26 -25.47
CA SER A 369 -6.04 12.48 -26.02
C SER A 369 -4.79 12.90 -25.26
N SER A 370 -3.76 13.35 -25.98
CA SER A 370 -2.52 13.87 -25.41
C SER A 370 -2.69 15.24 -24.74
N THR A 371 -3.75 15.98 -25.07
CA THR A 371 -4.02 17.34 -24.56
C THR A 371 -5.14 17.38 -23.53
N GLU A 372 -6.14 16.50 -23.66
CA GLU A 372 -7.35 16.51 -22.82
C GLU A 372 -7.51 15.20 -22.04
N THR A 373 -7.40 15.27 -20.72
CA THR A 373 -7.39 14.09 -19.83
C THR A 373 -8.66 13.24 -19.88
N PHE A 374 -9.82 13.86 -20.15
CA PHE A 374 -11.14 13.20 -20.12
C PHE A 374 -11.71 12.89 -21.51
N THR A 375 -10.89 13.03 -22.55
CA THR A 375 -11.29 12.80 -23.94
C THR A 375 -10.74 11.46 -24.42
N TRP A 376 -11.66 10.56 -24.74
CA TRP A 376 -11.39 9.17 -25.09
C TRP A 376 -11.79 8.87 -26.53
N LEU A 377 -11.11 7.89 -27.12
CA LEU A 377 -11.39 7.36 -28.45
C LEU A 377 -11.20 5.84 -28.43
N ILE A 378 -12.08 5.12 -29.13
CA ILE A 378 -11.95 3.68 -29.39
C ILE A 378 -11.53 3.51 -30.84
N THR A 379 -10.56 2.64 -31.11
CA THR A 379 -10.13 2.35 -32.49
C THR A 379 -11.17 1.50 -33.23
N ASP A 380 -11.28 1.70 -34.55
CA ASP A 380 -12.13 0.84 -35.39
C ASP A 380 -11.46 -0.52 -35.69
N SER A 381 -10.13 -0.57 -35.65
CA SER A 381 -9.34 -1.77 -35.89
C SER A 381 -9.30 -2.67 -34.65
N ARG A 382 -9.39 -3.99 -34.90
CA ARG A 382 -9.28 -5.04 -33.90
C ARG A 382 -7.99 -5.81 -34.10
N ASP A 383 -7.20 -5.91 -33.05
CA ASP A 383 -5.86 -6.48 -33.12
C ASP A 383 -5.48 -7.17 -31.82
N THR A 384 -4.42 -7.98 -31.89
CA THR A 384 -3.81 -8.58 -30.70
C THR A 384 -3.12 -7.51 -29.85
N TYR A 385 -2.96 -7.76 -28.56
CA TYR A 385 -2.30 -6.78 -27.66
C TYR A 385 -0.88 -6.44 -28.14
N PHE A 386 -0.16 -7.43 -28.68
CA PHE A 386 1.21 -7.27 -29.19
C PHE A 386 1.29 -6.43 -30.46
N GLU A 387 0.28 -6.50 -31.31
CA GLU A 387 0.21 -5.75 -32.57
C GLU A 387 -0.41 -4.36 -32.40
N PHE A 388 -1.25 -4.17 -31.37
CA PHE A 388 -1.88 -2.89 -31.10
C PHE A 388 -0.87 -1.80 -30.71
N ASP A 389 0.14 -2.17 -29.90
CA ASP A 389 1.17 -1.25 -29.40
C ASP A 389 2.58 -1.81 -29.64
N SER A 390 2.96 -1.92 -30.92
CA SER A 390 4.23 -2.52 -31.31
C SER A 390 5.33 -1.47 -31.47
N ASN A 391 6.44 -1.62 -30.73
CA ASN A 391 7.71 -0.90 -30.96
C ASN A 391 7.59 0.62 -31.22
N SER A 392 6.78 1.31 -30.42
CA SER A 392 6.55 2.78 -30.42
C SER A 392 5.50 3.31 -31.39
N GLU A 393 4.84 2.44 -32.18
CA GLU A 393 3.68 2.81 -32.99
C GLU A 393 2.43 2.12 -32.42
N SER A 394 1.65 2.89 -31.66
CA SER A 394 0.30 2.48 -31.27
C SER A 394 -0.66 2.69 -32.44
N LYS A 395 -1.68 1.84 -32.58
CA LYS A 395 -2.75 2.03 -33.57
C LYS A 395 -3.71 3.20 -33.26
N CYS A 396 -3.40 4.01 -32.24
CA CYS A 396 -4.13 5.24 -31.95
C CYS A 396 -3.85 6.33 -33.01
N PRO A 397 -4.84 7.16 -33.37
CA PRO A 397 -4.64 8.29 -34.27
C PRO A 397 -3.65 9.34 -33.75
N GLU A 398 -3.24 10.26 -34.63
CA GLU A 398 -2.43 11.42 -34.23
C GLU A 398 -3.11 12.22 -33.10
N ASN A 399 -2.31 12.70 -32.14
CA ASN A 399 -2.74 13.34 -30.88
C ASN A 399 -3.43 12.44 -29.86
N TYR A 400 -3.50 11.13 -30.12
CA TYR A 400 -3.94 10.14 -29.15
C TYR A 400 -2.82 9.14 -28.85
N SER A 401 -2.88 8.56 -27.66
CA SER A 401 -1.94 7.53 -27.20
C SER A 401 -2.71 6.36 -26.59
N PHE A 402 -2.15 5.16 -26.72
CA PHE A 402 -2.69 3.98 -26.06
C PHE A 402 -2.63 4.18 -24.55
N ALA A 403 -3.77 4.03 -23.87
CA ALA A 403 -3.91 4.49 -22.50
C ALA A 403 -4.96 3.71 -21.71
N LEU A 404 -5.08 4.06 -20.43
CA LEU A 404 -6.09 3.56 -19.52
C LEU A 404 -6.50 4.66 -18.54
N PRO A 405 -7.71 4.55 -17.94
CA PRO A 405 -8.14 5.47 -16.90
C PRO A 405 -7.35 5.22 -15.61
N ARG A 406 -6.60 6.22 -15.14
CA ARG A 406 -5.71 6.10 -13.98
C ARG A 406 -6.40 6.40 -12.66
N THR A 407 -7.54 7.08 -12.70
CA THR A 407 -8.34 7.45 -11.52
C THR A 407 -9.79 7.03 -11.71
N PRO A 408 -10.59 6.89 -10.62
CA PRO A 408 -12.02 6.63 -10.74
C PRO A 408 -12.76 7.69 -11.56
N LEU A 409 -12.28 8.94 -11.53
CA LEU A 409 -12.87 10.05 -12.27
C LEU A 409 -12.63 9.90 -13.79
N GLU A 410 -11.41 9.51 -14.17
CA GLU A 410 -11.08 9.14 -15.56
C GLU A 410 -11.91 7.93 -16.05
N GLN A 411 -12.09 6.91 -15.20
CA GLN A 411 -12.95 5.75 -15.52
C GLN A 411 -14.41 6.16 -15.70
N ASN A 412 -14.91 7.07 -14.86
CA ASN A 412 -16.29 7.53 -14.95
C ASN A 412 -16.53 8.37 -16.22
N SER A 413 -15.57 9.21 -16.62
CA SER A 413 -15.67 9.95 -17.89
C SER A 413 -15.63 9.01 -19.11
N LEU A 414 -14.86 7.93 -19.03
CA LEU A 414 -14.86 6.88 -20.06
C LEU A 414 -16.22 6.16 -20.12
N ILE A 415 -16.78 5.77 -18.97
CA ILE A 415 -18.11 5.14 -18.91
C ILE A 415 -19.16 6.06 -19.55
N MET A 416 -19.13 7.36 -19.24
CA MET A 416 -20.03 8.35 -19.86
C MET A 416 -19.85 8.43 -21.38
N HIS A 417 -18.61 8.38 -21.87
CA HIS A 417 -18.33 8.34 -23.31
C HIS A 417 -18.89 7.06 -23.96
N LEU A 418 -18.68 5.90 -23.34
CA LEU A 418 -19.19 4.61 -23.83
C LEU A 418 -20.72 4.53 -23.83
N ASP A 419 -21.37 5.14 -22.84
CA ASP A 419 -22.84 5.23 -22.77
C ASP A 419 -23.42 6.03 -23.95
N HIS A 420 -22.72 7.09 -24.37
CA HIS A 420 -23.13 7.90 -25.53
C HIS A 420 -23.03 7.15 -26.87
N LEU A 421 -22.07 6.23 -27.01
CA LEU A 421 -21.89 5.42 -28.22
C LEU A 421 -23.01 4.38 -28.44
N ARG A 422 -23.84 4.10 -27.42
CA ARG A 422 -25.05 3.24 -27.49
C ARG A 422 -24.86 1.86 -28.16
N SER A 423 -23.70 1.25 -27.99
CA SER A 423 -23.39 -0.04 -28.61
C SER A 423 -23.53 -1.22 -27.63
N LEU A 424 -23.30 -2.42 -28.16
CA LEU A 424 -23.29 -3.68 -27.42
C LEU A 424 -22.16 -3.72 -26.36
N THR A 425 -22.09 -4.81 -25.61
CA THR A 425 -21.02 -5.04 -24.62
C THR A 425 -19.64 -4.97 -25.28
N TYR A 426 -18.78 -4.06 -24.81
CA TYR A 426 -17.42 -3.90 -25.32
C TYR A 426 -16.41 -4.65 -24.46
N ARG A 427 -15.39 -5.19 -25.13
CA ARG A 427 -14.09 -5.55 -24.55
C ARG A 427 -13.05 -4.76 -25.30
N ILE A 428 -12.30 -3.94 -24.56
CA ILE A 428 -11.39 -2.95 -25.14
C ILE A 428 -10.02 -3.16 -24.50
N TRP A 429 -8.97 -3.20 -25.31
CA TRP A 429 -7.60 -3.18 -24.81
C TRP A 429 -7.33 -1.88 -24.05
N ILE A 430 -6.72 -2.02 -22.88
CA ILE A 430 -6.18 -0.91 -22.09
C ILE A 430 -4.68 -1.13 -21.92
N ASP A 431 -3.89 -0.06 -21.80
CA ASP A 431 -2.41 -0.15 -21.70
C ASP A 431 -1.93 -0.75 -20.37
N MET A 432 -2.21 -2.02 -20.14
CA MET A 432 -1.90 -2.71 -18.91
C MET A 432 -1.67 -4.19 -19.15
N ASN A 433 -0.48 -4.66 -18.76
CA ASN A 433 -0.12 -6.07 -18.90
C ASN A 433 0.84 -6.52 -17.79
N SER A 434 0.99 -7.84 -17.66
CA SER A 434 1.94 -8.51 -16.78
C SER A 434 2.78 -9.54 -17.54
N ILE A 435 3.12 -9.24 -18.79
CA ILE A 435 3.82 -10.15 -19.71
C ILE A 435 5.26 -10.42 -19.24
N ALA A 436 5.98 -9.37 -18.85
CA ALA A 436 7.39 -9.49 -18.46
C ALA A 436 7.59 -10.30 -17.16
N VAL A 437 6.73 -10.10 -16.17
CA VAL A 437 6.74 -10.78 -14.88
C VAL A 437 5.30 -11.01 -14.44
N SER A 438 4.94 -12.26 -14.16
CA SER A 438 3.59 -12.62 -13.71
C SER A 438 3.18 -11.84 -12.47
N ASN A 439 1.94 -11.34 -12.47
CA ASN A 439 1.36 -10.47 -11.44
C ASN A 439 2.04 -9.10 -11.26
N CYS A 440 3.00 -8.73 -12.12
CA CYS A 440 3.53 -7.37 -12.18
C CYS A 440 2.84 -6.58 -13.27
N TRP A 441 1.76 -5.89 -12.91
CA TRP A 441 0.97 -5.12 -13.85
C TRP A 441 1.57 -3.74 -14.10
N VAL A 442 1.89 -3.45 -15.36
CA VAL A 442 2.58 -2.22 -15.80
C VAL A 442 1.98 -1.67 -17.09
N THR A 443 2.21 -0.37 -17.31
CA THR A 443 1.90 0.35 -18.56
C THR A 443 3.12 0.50 -19.44
N GLY A 444 2.95 0.90 -20.69
CA GLY A 444 4.02 1.10 -21.67
C GLY A 444 4.16 -0.05 -22.66
N GLY A 445 3.04 -0.70 -22.98
CA GLY A 445 2.97 -1.69 -24.05
C GLY A 445 3.51 -3.08 -23.68
N PRO A 446 3.56 -4.00 -24.66
CA PRO A 446 3.89 -5.41 -24.45
C PRO A 446 5.33 -5.66 -23.96
N TYR A 447 6.22 -4.69 -24.15
CA TYR A 447 7.63 -4.77 -23.76
C TYR A 447 7.95 -3.99 -22.48
N ALA A 448 6.92 -3.50 -21.78
CA ALA A 448 7.06 -2.82 -20.51
C ALA A 448 7.82 -3.67 -19.49
N THR A 449 8.71 -3.03 -18.72
CA THR A 449 9.52 -3.71 -17.71
C THR A 449 8.95 -3.51 -16.33
N CYS A 450 8.96 -4.59 -15.54
CA CYS A 450 8.50 -4.55 -14.17
C CYS A 450 9.50 -3.76 -13.28
N PRO A 451 9.07 -2.71 -12.56
CA PRO A 451 9.99 -1.82 -11.85
C PRO A 451 10.62 -2.46 -10.60
N TYR A 452 9.94 -3.45 -10.00
CA TYR A 452 10.40 -4.11 -8.77
C TYR A 452 11.01 -5.49 -9.00
N GLN A 453 10.88 -6.07 -10.19
CA GLN A 453 11.41 -7.40 -10.49
C GLN A 453 11.93 -7.46 -11.92
N LYS A 454 13.21 -7.80 -12.08
CA LYS A 454 13.75 -8.04 -13.42
C LYS A 454 13.35 -9.44 -13.88
N SER A 455 12.92 -9.56 -15.14
CA SER A 455 12.73 -10.86 -15.79
C SER A 455 14.10 -11.52 -15.96
N VAL A 456 14.42 -12.49 -15.11
CA VAL A 456 15.64 -13.30 -15.25
C VAL A 456 15.28 -14.49 -16.11
N SER A 457 15.87 -14.57 -17.32
CA SER A 457 15.70 -15.74 -18.16
C SER A 457 16.22 -16.98 -17.44
N ARG A 458 15.63 -18.16 -17.70
CA ARG A 458 16.07 -19.43 -17.11
C ARG A 458 17.57 -19.68 -17.33
N ARG A 459 18.10 -19.24 -18.47
CA ARG A 459 19.53 -19.30 -18.81
C ARG A 459 20.38 -18.44 -17.87
N ASN A 460 20.01 -17.17 -17.67
CA ASN A 460 20.72 -16.26 -16.78
C ASN A 460 20.61 -16.71 -15.31
N PHE A 461 19.47 -17.29 -14.92
CA PHE A 461 19.30 -17.85 -13.57
C PHE A 461 20.23 -19.05 -13.33
N VAL A 462 20.30 -19.98 -14.30
CA VAL A 462 21.23 -21.12 -14.22
C VAL A 462 22.68 -20.64 -14.19
N GLU A 463 23.05 -19.68 -15.03
CA GLU A 463 24.40 -19.11 -15.06
C GLU A 463 24.78 -18.43 -13.73
N MET A 464 23.84 -17.75 -13.08
CA MET A 464 24.05 -17.12 -11.77
C MET A 464 24.13 -18.14 -10.62
N LEU A 465 23.36 -19.23 -10.68
CA LEU A 465 23.29 -20.23 -9.59
C LEU A 465 24.40 -21.28 -9.68
N THR A 466 24.91 -21.56 -10.88
CA THR A 466 25.89 -22.63 -11.14
C THR A 466 27.17 -22.53 -10.30
N PRO A 467 27.82 -21.36 -10.15
CA PRO A 467 29.04 -21.26 -9.35
C PRO A 467 28.83 -21.67 -7.88
N VAL A 468 27.72 -21.24 -7.27
CA VAL A 468 27.42 -21.50 -5.86
C VAL A 468 27.09 -22.98 -5.63
N THR A 469 26.33 -23.60 -6.53
CA THR A 469 25.97 -25.02 -6.41
C THR A 469 27.18 -25.92 -6.64
N VAL A 470 28.04 -25.61 -7.61
CA VAL A 470 29.29 -26.36 -7.86
C VAL A 470 30.24 -26.26 -6.67
N CYS A 471 30.48 -25.05 -6.15
CA CYS A 471 31.33 -24.87 -4.98
C CYS A 471 30.78 -25.60 -3.75
N SER A 472 29.47 -25.51 -3.51
CA SER A 472 28.81 -26.21 -2.40
C SER A 472 28.96 -27.73 -2.52
N PHE A 473 28.79 -28.28 -3.73
CA PHE A 473 28.97 -29.70 -3.99
C PHE A 473 30.42 -30.15 -3.76
N VAL A 474 31.41 -29.41 -4.25
CA VAL A 474 32.84 -29.73 -4.04
C VAL A 474 33.20 -29.70 -2.56
N ILE A 475 32.72 -28.71 -1.81
CA ILE A 475 32.93 -28.65 -0.35
C ILE A 475 32.29 -29.86 0.34
N LEU A 476 31.07 -30.24 -0.05
CA LEU A 476 30.38 -31.41 0.51
C LEU A 476 31.14 -32.71 0.22
N VAL A 477 31.67 -32.87 -0.99
CA VAL A 477 32.53 -34.00 -1.36
C VAL A 477 33.82 -34.01 -0.54
N MET A 478 34.50 -32.87 -0.40
CA MET A 478 35.72 -32.75 0.42
C MET A 478 35.47 -33.11 1.88
N VAL A 479 34.41 -32.60 2.49
CA VAL A 479 34.04 -32.92 3.88
C VAL A 479 33.72 -34.41 4.01
N SER A 480 32.97 -34.97 3.07
CA SER A 480 32.63 -36.40 3.08
C SER A 480 33.88 -37.27 2.92
N TYR A 481 34.80 -36.88 2.05
CA TYR A 481 36.07 -37.56 1.83
C TYR A 481 36.97 -37.52 3.07
N LEU A 482 37.10 -36.36 3.72
CA LEU A 482 37.86 -36.21 4.97
C LEU A 482 37.23 -36.99 6.14
N ASN A 483 35.92 -37.19 6.13
CA ASN A 483 35.23 -37.98 7.15
C ASN A 483 35.39 -39.50 6.92
N LEU A 484 35.48 -39.93 5.66
CA LEU A 484 35.73 -41.33 5.29
C LEU A 484 37.22 -41.72 5.45
N LEU A 485 38.13 -40.79 5.16
CA LEU A 485 39.54 -40.93 5.50
C LEU A 485 39.72 -40.67 7.00
N ARG A 486 39.60 -41.72 7.81
CA ARG A 486 40.12 -41.71 9.19
C ARG A 486 41.62 -41.39 9.15
N ILE A 487 41.99 -40.11 9.25
CA ILE A 487 43.39 -39.70 9.33
C ILE A 487 43.98 -40.36 10.58
N PRO A 488 45.03 -41.19 10.48
CA PRO A 488 45.57 -41.94 11.61
C PRO A 488 46.50 -41.04 12.43
N ILE A 489 46.03 -39.87 12.87
CA ILE A 489 46.80 -39.01 13.79
C ILE A 489 46.90 -39.68 15.18
N LEU A 490 46.05 -40.67 15.45
CA LEU A 490 46.03 -41.42 16.72
C LEU A 490 47.00 -42.61 16.80
N SER A 491 47.67 -43.03 15.71
CA SER A 491 48.55 -44.20 15.78
C SER A 491 49.94 -43.90 16.35
N ASN A 492 50.40 -42.64 16.29
CA ASN A 492 51.78 -42.28 16.63
C ASN A 492 51.96 -41.54 17.98
N ARG A 493 50.98 -41.67 18.89
CA ARG A 493 51.07 -41.12 20.26
C ARG A 493 52.21 -41.73 21.08
N LYS A 494 52.62 -42.97 20.79
CA LYS A 494 53.70 -43.67 21.52
C LYS A 494 55.09 -43.13 21.19
N SER A 495 55.36 -42.75 19.94
CA SER A 495 56.65 -42.16 19.53
C SER A 495 56.87 -40.79 20.18
N TRP A 496 55.84 -39.93 20.15
CA TRP A 496 55.88 -38.59 20.74
C TRP A 496 56.14 -38.59 22.25
N LYS A 497 55.57 -39.56 22.99
CA LYS A 497 55.87 -39.72 24.42
C LYS A 497 57.33 -40.08 24.70
N ARG A 498 57.99 -40.81 23.80
CA ARG A 498 59.39 -41.21 23.97
C ARG A 498 60.31 -40.00 23.80
N ILE A 499 60.07 -39.17 22.78
CA ILE A 499 60.83 -37.95 22.50
C ILE A 499 60.73 -36.95 23.66
N VAL A 500 59.53 -36.74 24.21
CA VAL A 500 59.32 -35.82 25.34
C VAL A 500 60.04 -36.28 26.61
N ASN A 501 60.14 -37.59 26.84
CA ASN A 501 60.84 -38.15 28.00
C ASN A 501 62.37 -38.08 27.89
N ASP A 502 62.92 -38.11 26.68
CA ASP A 502 64.37 -37.99 26.48
C ASP A 502 64.83 -36.54 26.71
N VAL A 503 64.02 -35.55 26.28
CA VAL A 503 64.29 -34.12 26.51
C VAL A 503 64.16 -33.73 27.99
N SER A 504 63.20 -34.31 28.73
CA SER A 504 63.03 -33.98 30.15
C SER A 504 64.15 -34.52 31.05
N LYS A 505 64.88 -35.56 30.61
CA LYS A 505 66.04 -36.08 31.34
C LYS A 505 67.30 -35.23 31.16
N SER A 506 67.48 -34.58 30.00
CA SER A 506 68.67 -33.75 29.75
C SER A 506 68.68 -32.42 30.51
N GLU A 507 67.53 -31.99 31.05
CA GLU A 507 67.42 -30.72 31.81
C GLU A 507 67.62 -30.90 33.34
N MET A 508 67.80 -32.13 33.83
CA MET A 508 67.93 -32.43 35.28
C MET A 508 69.35 -32.70 35.78
N GLU A 509 70.39 -32.46 34.97
CA GLU A 509 71.78 -32.50 35.41
C GLU A 509 72.24 -31.10 35.82
N GLY A 510 71.90 -30.74 37.06
CA GLY A 510 72.19 -29.46 37.68
C GLY A 510 73.67 -29.22 37.96
N VAL A 511 74.07 -27.95 37.91
CA VAL A 511 75.31 -27.45 38.50
C VAL A 511 75.06 -27.24 40.00
N PRO A 512 75.89 -27.75 40.93
CA PRO A 512 75.71 -27.51 42.35
C PRO A 512 76.05 -26.05 42.69
N SER A 513 75.37 -25.55 43.73
CA SER A 513 75.59 -24.25 44.40
C SER A 513 77.02 -24.03 44.87
#